data_AF-A0AAD7K8B7-F1
#
_entry.id   AF-A0AAD7K8B7-F1
#
_cell.length_a   1.000
_cell.length_b   1.000
_cell.length_c   1.000
_cell.angle_alpha   90.00
_cell.angle_beta   90.00
_cell.angle_gamma   90.00
#
_symmetry.space_group_name_H-M   'P 1'
#
loop_
_entity.id
_entity.type
_entity.pdbx_description
1 polymer ?
#
loop_
_entity_poly.entity_id
_entity_poly.type
_entity_poly.pdbx_seq_one_letter_code
_entity_poly.pdbx_strand_id
1 'polypeptide(L)'
;MSKRSLSPRPSSLPPSKRLHTLSGATSPLGLTFDSALYEELILLIFTNLSWIDLCAAQAVNKNWARVSLDSGLWKDQYLNVFGRTRLRGAKGFIGRTDGREIKRLPERVKAQTSDDIKDWRWMFRISWNWKKGRCATEHIEGILEAPNSVSVPTAIPTHVLLAGSMTIIASSEASLCPEVHCLPSTSAPKQTLLCGSPRHRQPFHITALALDQSPPLSGILQLAVFLSTGEFLIFSVQQPNPTTSSRKFTYVPLRASSRTAPIIQAVYHHPLLISLSEAFTLSLYDLSSDTITHTQTLTAYTTFPPSSLVLSVQAPGNRYKLVLTYAVPIFPVHFSIGVTELIISGPRESSPLQALDSAPAGPMSVVSTRTARALDVPTGWIDQEKLRSMKEQWGRKLLRIQNVASDGKWVVLAPGEAPLPGVPATSGATSAGSPYHLSGDSPASLQLYRLFLPPATSVASPPPKLTFVRHLHHTAGAVSSMALADGRCVTLGKNGGIWAWDLESGTGAEVAPPSDSVEKGTVVFDDRQIITARGGTLLVHRFDV
;
A
#
# COMPACT_ATOMS: atom_id res chain seq x y z
N MET A 1 44.14 39.12 -31.59
CA MET A 1 43.18 40.22 -31.31
C MET A 1 42.42 39.93 -30.02
N SER A 2 41.89 40.96 -29.35
CA SER A 2 40.99 40.94 -28.18
C SER A 2 41.44 40.13 -26.95
N LYS A 3 42.10 40.81 -25.99
CA LYS A 3 42.18 40.36 -24.59
C LYS A 3 40.86 40.73 -23.91
N ARG A 4 40.12 39.75 -23.34
CA ARG A 4 38.98 40.06 -22.46
C ARG A 4 39.49 40.56 -21.11
N SER A 5 38.95 41.68 -20.65
CA SER A 5 39.16 42.20 -19.30
C SER A 5 38.48 41.29 -18.26
N LEU A 6 39.20 40.95 -17.19
CA LEU A 6 38.62 40.30 -16.02
C LEU A 6 38.13 41.37 -15.04
N SER A 7 36.91 41.21 -14.56
CA SER A 7 36.30 42.12 -13.57
C SER A 7 37.01 42.05 -12.20
N PRO A 8 37.09 43.16 -11.46
CA PRO A 8 37.70 43.18 -10.14
C PRO A 8 36.82 42.43 -9.12
N ARG A 9 37.36 41.35 -8.54
CA ARG A 9 36.80 40.74 -7.33
C ARG A 9 37.01 41.69 -6.14
N PRO A 10 35.98 42.05 -5.35
CA PRO A 10 36.20 42.58 -4.02
C PRO A 10 36.74 41.46 -3.13
N SER A 11 37.93 41.67 -2.57
CA SER A 11 38.59 40.74 -1.65
C SER A 11 38.00 40.83 -0.24
N SER A 12 36.83 40.23 -0.01
CA SER A 12 36.33 40.00 1.34
C SER A 12 37.10 38.84 1.99
N LEU A 13 38.21 39.18 2.66
CA LEU A 13 38.85 38.28 3.62
C LEU A 13 37.81 37.81 4.67
N PRO A 14 37.91 36.58 5.20
CA PRO A 14 37.07 36.16 6.31
C PRO A 14 37.29 37.09 7.51
N PRO A 15 36.24 37.42 8.28
CA PRO A 15 36.36 38.35 9.40
C PRO A 15 37.41 37.86 10.40
N SER A 16 38.26 38.78 10.87
CA SER A 16 39.33 38.47 11.81
C SER A 16 38.79 37.82 13.09
N LYS A 17 39.49 36.80 13.59
CA LYS A 17 39.20 36.21 14.91
C LYS A 17 39.17 37.34 15.94
N ARG A 18 38.04 37.52 16.62
CA ARG A 18 37.90 38.50 17.70
C ARG A 18 38.96 38.22 18.75
N LEU A 19 39.76 39.23 19.06
CA LEU A 19 40.77 39.17 20.10
C LEU A 19 40.03 39.10 21.45
N HIS A 20 40.18 38.00 22.18
CA HIS A 20 39.63 37.89 23.53
C HIS A 20 40.45 38.79 24.45
N THR A 21 39.93 39.99 24.73
CA THR A 21 40.47 40.90 25.73
C THR A 21 40.27 40.32 27.13
N LEU A 22 41.35 39.86 27.74
CA LEU A 22 41.42 39.48 29.15
C LEU A 22 41.30 40.74 30.03
N SER A 23 40.08 41.27 30.17
CA SER A 23 39.77 42.31 31.15
C SER A 23 39.08 41.65 32.34
N GLY A 24 39.75 41.65 33.49
CA GLY A 24 39.26 41.04 34.72
C GLY A 24 38.14 41.86 35.36
N ALA A 25 36.90 41.56 35.00
CA ALA A 25 35.71 41.98 35.74
C ALA A 25 35.01 40.73 36.29
N THR A 26 35.04 40.55 37.61
CA THR A 26 34.29 39.50 38.31
C THR A 26 32.81 39.87 38.38
N SER A 27 32.14 39.86 37.23
CA SER A 27 30.68 39.80 37.20
C SER A 27 30.23 38.53 37.92
N PRO A 28 29.22 38.57 38.81
CA PRO A 28 28.70 37.36 39.42
C PRO A 28 28.24 36.41 38.29
N LEU A 29 28.71 35.17 38.32
CA LEU A 29 28.29 34.13 37.39
C LEU A 29 26.81 33.83 37.63
N GLY A 30 25.95 34.58 36.94
CA GLY A 30 24.51 34.40 37.00
C GLY A 30 24.18 32.97 36.63
N LEU A 31 23.58 32.24 37.58
CA LEU A 31 23.10 30.88 37.38
C LEU A 31 22.04 30.89 36.27
N THR A 32 22.47 30.54 35.06
CA THR A 32 21.56 30.30 33.94
C THR A 32 20.96 28.91 34.10
N PHE A 33 19.78 28.69 33.52
CA PHE A 33 19.12 27.38 33.57
C PHE A 33 20.04 26.23 33.11
N ASP A 34 20.87 26.47 32.10
CA ASP A 34 21.87 25.53 31.58
C ASP A 34 23.07 25.25 32.51
N SER A 35 23.40 26.16 33.44
CA SER A 35 24.48 25.95 34.42
C SER A 35 23.97 25.53 35.80
N ALA A 36 22.68 25.69 36.06
CA ALA A 36 22.02 25.33 37.32
C ALA A 36 21.46 23.90 37.35
N LEU A 37 21.17 23.29 36.20
CA LEU A 37 20.52 21.97 36.10
C LEU A 37 21.37 20.96 35.33
N TYR A 38 21.31 19.69 35.77
CA TYR A 38 21.82 18.55 35.02
C TYR A 38 20.98 18.32 33.75
N GLU A 39 21.63 17.83 32.69
CA GLU A 39 20.97 17.59 31.39
C GLU A 39 19.75 16.67 31.48
N GLU A 40 19.80 15.63 32.32
CA GLU A 40 18.67 14.72 32.57
C GLU A 40 17.43 15.45 33.15
N LEU A 41 17.64 16.50 33.96
CA LEU A 41 16.55 17.33 34.47
C LEU A 41 15.99 18.25 33.37
N ILE A 42 16.85 18.74 32.47
CA ILE A 42 16.42 19.52 31.30
C ILE A 42 15.61 18.63 30.34
N LEU A 43 16.05 17.39 30.10
CA LEU A 43 15.30 16.39 29.33
C LEU A 43 13.94 16.08 29.97
N LEU A 44 13.90 15.86 31.30
CA LEU A 44 12.64 15.63 32.03
C LEU A 44 11.69 16.84 32.03
N ILE A 45 12.22 18.07 31.97
CA ILE A 45 11.40 19.27 31.75
C ILE A 45 10.90 19.26 30.29
N PHE A 46 11.77 18.96 29.33
CA PHE A 46 11.44 18.93 27.90
C PHE A 46 10.46 17.81 27.51
N THR A 47 10.35 16.70 28.26
CA THR A 47 9.28 15.70 28.01
C THR A 47 7.87 16.27 28.19
N ASN A 48 7.71 17.35 28.96
CA ASN A 48 6.42 18.01 29.19
C ASN A 48 6.10 19.10 28.15
N LEU A 49 7.04 19.44 27.26
CA LEU A 49 6.86 20.45 26.22
C LEU A 49 6.10 19.88 25.01
N SER A 50 5.38 20.73 24.27
CA SER A 50 4.83 20.31 22.98
C SER A 50 5.93 20.28 21.91
N TRP A 51 5.71 19.56 20.80
CA TRP A 51 6.61 19.60 19.64
C TRP A 51 6.82 21.02 19.07
N ILE A 52 5.89 21.97 19.30
CA ILE A 52 6.04 23.39 18.90
C ILE A 52 7.06 24.06 19.82
N ASP A 53 6.91 23.88 21.14
CA ASP A 53 7.80 24.46 22.15
C ASP A 53 9.21 23.86 22.09
N LEU A 54 9.33 22.57 21.77
CA LEU A 54 10.61 21.92 21.46
C LEU A 54 11.29 22.51 20.22
N CYS A 55 10.53 22.99 19.23
CA CYS A 55 11.11 23.72 18.09
C CYS A 55 11.50 25.15 18.48
N ALA A 56 10.73 25.82 19.33
CA ALA A 56 11.06 27.15 19.85
C ALA A 56 12.31 27.12 20.75
N ALA A 57 12.46 26.08 21.57
CA ALA A 57 13.63 25.84 22.42
C ALA A 57 14.94 25.82 21.62
N GLN A 58 14.93 25.36 20.37
CA GLN A 58 16.10 25.33 19.49
C GLN A 58 16.65 26.72 19.14
N ALA A 59 15.82 27.77 19.26
CA ALA A 59 16.23 29.15 19.02
C ALA A 59 16.86 29.83 20.26
N VAL A 60 16.74 29.23 21.46
CA VAL A 60 17.18 29.85 22.72
C VAL A 60 18.71 29.87 22.83
N ASN A 61 19.36 28.71 22.75
CA ASN A 61 20.82 28.60 22.70
C ASN A 61 21.27 27.23 22.15
N LYS A 62 22.58 27.04 21.95
CA LYS A 62 23.16 25.80 21.40
C LYS A 62 22.92 24.56 22.27
N ASN A 63 22.85 24.70 23.59
CA ASN A 63 22.59 23.58 24.49
C ASN A 63 21.12 23.15 24.41
N TRP A 64 20.18 24.10 24.48
CA TRP A 64 18.76 23.85 24.29
C TRP A 64 18.48 23.25 22.90
N ALA A 65 19.16 23.74 21.86
CA ALA A 65 19.09 23.16 20.53
C ALA A 65 19.54 21.71 20.47
N ARG A 66 20.63 21.34 21.17
CA ARG A 66 21.10 19.95 21.26
C ARG A 66 20.12 19.07 22.04
N VAL A 67 19.69 19.51 23.22
CA VAL A 67 18.84 18.72 24.13
C VAL A 67 17.43 18.53 23.57
N SER A 68 16.84 19.55 22.94
CA SER A 68 15.52 19.45 22.27
C SER A 68 15.54 18.65 20.95
N LEU A 69 16.71 18.17 20.51
CA LEU A 69 16.85 17.23 19.41
C LEU A 69 17.01 15.78 19.88
N ASP A 70 16.91 15.51 21.18
CA ASP A 70 17.00 14.15 21.71
C ASP A 70 15.99 13.19 21.05
N SER A 71 16.50 11.99 20.76
CA SER A 71 15.78 10.91 20.09
C SER A 71 14.64 10.37 20.95
N GLY A 72 14.81 10.35 22.28
CA GLY A 72 13.79 9.96 23.26
C GLY A 72 12.62 10.94 23.32
N LEU A 73 12.88 12.25 23.37
CA LEU A 73 11.84 13.29 23.33
C LEU A 73 10.97 13.17 22.08
N TRP A 74 11.58 13.13 20.89
CA TRP A 74 10.84 13.02 19.64
C TRP A 74 10.13 11.67 19.47
N LYS A 75 10.66 10.61 20.09
CA LYS A 75 9.98 9.30 20.18
C LYS A 75 8.70 9.37 20.98
N ASP A 76 8.74 10.02 22.14
CA ASP A 76 7.55 10.14 22.98
C ASP A 76 6.49 11.03 22.31
N GLN A 77 6.88 12.20 21.81
CA GLN A 77 5.99 13.07 21.00
C GLN A 77 5.37 12.31 19.81
N TYR A 78 6.15 11.50 19.11
CA TYR A 78 5.64 10.65 18.02
C TYR A 78 4.60 9.64 18.52
N LEU A 79 4.86 8.98 19.65
CA LEU A 79 3.96 7.98 20.20
C LEU A 79 2.71 8.62 20.83
N ASN A 80 2.78 9.83 21.36
CA ASN A 80 1.62 10.53 21.90
C ASN A 80 0.72 11.08 20.77
N VAL A 81 1.30 11.63 19.70
CA VAL A 81 0.52 12.22 18.58
C VAL A 81 0.05 11.21 17.55
N PHE A 82 0.83 10.15 17.29
CA PHE A 82 0.55 9.14 16.25
C PHE A 82 0.51 7.70 16.78
N GLY A 83 0.94 7.46 18.01
CA GLY A 83 1.22 6.13 18.56
C GLY A 83 0.02 5.40 19.16
N ARG A 84 -1.03 5.26 18.36
CA ARG A 84 -1.48 3.87 18.20
C ARG A 84 -0.36 3.15 17.48
N THR A 85 0.00 1.95 17.91
CA THR A 85 0.97 1.12 17.19
C THR A 85 0.38 0.74 15.83
N ARG A 86 0.55 1.64 14.85
CA ARG A 86 0.07 1.48 13.48
C ARG A 86 0.53 0.12 13.02
N LEU A 87 -0.43 -0.73 12.64
CA LEU A 87 -0.16 -2.05 12.14
C LEU A 87 0.38 -1.89 10.72
N ARG A 88 1.65 -1.46 10.60
CA ARG A 88 2.30 -1.38 9.30
C ARG A 88 2.49 -2.80 8.78
N GLY A 89 1.64 -3.12 7.82
CA GLY A 89 1.54 -4.33 7.03
C GLY A 89 1.44 -3.86 5.58
N ALA A 90 2.54 -3.31 5.09
CA ALA A 90 2.63 -2.80 3.75
C ALA A 90 2.37 -3.94 2.76
N LYS A 91 1.83 -3.60 1.59
CA LYS A 91 1.74 -4.50 0.43
C LYS A 91 3.14 -4.67 -0.19
N GLY A 92 4.10 -5.17 0.61
CA GLY A 92 5.53 -5.28 0.32
C GLY A 92 6.42 -4.97 1.54
N PHE A 93 7.33 -5.90 1.86
CA PHE A 93 8.56 -5.74 2.65
C PHE A 93 8.49 -5.63 4.21
N ILE A 94 8.35 -6.80 4.84
CA ILE A 94 9.36 -7.41 5.76
C ILE A 94 9.59 -6.87 7.18
N GLY A 95 9.75 -7.84 8.11
CA GLY A 95 10.41 -7.70 9.41
C GLY A 95 9.50 -7.96 10.60
N ARG A 96 8.92 -9.17 10.72
CA ARG A 96 7.84 -9.48 11.68
C ARG A 96 7.79 -10.96 12.17
N THR A 97 8.55 -11.34 13.20
CA THR A 97 8.67 -12.72 13.80
C THR A 97 7.42 -13.44 14.35
N ASP A 98 6.29 -12.80 14.68
CA ASP A 98 5.03 -13.54 15.01
C ASP A 98 4.25 -14.00 13.75
N GLY A 99 4.83 -13.80 12.56
CA GLY A 99 4.13 -13.75 11.28
C GLY A 99 3.62 -12.34 10.99
N ARG A 100 3.31 -11.57 12.04
CA ARG A 100 3.11 -10.12 12.11
C ARG A 100 3.60 -9.50 13.47
N GLU A 101 4.87 -9.63 13.91
CA GLU A 101 5.46 -8.91 15.10
C GLU A 101 5.32 -7.38 14.98
N ILE A 102 4.77 -6.63 15.94
CA ILE A 102 4.77 -5.16 15.82
C ILE A 102 6.19 -4.63 16.09
N LYS A 103 7.01 -4.49 15.05
CA LYS A 103 8.15 -3.57 15.07
C LYS A 103 7.64 -2.14 14.98
N ARG A 104 7.41 -1.56 16.17
CA ARG A 104 7.15 -0.13 16.37
C ARG A 104 8.16 0.63 15.54
N LEU A 105 7.71 1.54 14.69
CA LEU A 105 8.59 1.96 13.61
C LEU A 105 9.84 2.71 14.06
N PRO A 106 10.95 2.50 13.34
CA PRO A 106 11.06 1.93 12.00
C PRO A 106 12.25 0.96 11.87
N GLU A 107 11.99 -0.34 11.88
CA GLU A 107 13.02 -1.35 11.57
C GLU A 107 13.63 -1.16 10.16
N ARG A 108 12.90 -0.49 9.24
CA ARG A 108 13.29 -0.29 7.83
C ARG A 108 14.51 0.62 7.59
N VAL A 109 15.14 1.16 8.62
CA VAL A 109 16.45 1.84 8.51
C VAL A 109 17.62 0.86 8.74
N LYS A 110 17.39 -0.30 9.38
CA LYS A 110 18.45 -1.20 9.86
C LYS A 110 19.21 -2.01 8.79
N ALA A 111 18.96 -1.79 7.51
CA ALA A 111 19.46 -2.67 6.44
C ALA A 111 20.84 -2.30 5.85
N GLN A 112 21.42 -1.15 6.21
CA GLN A 112 22.66 -0.66 5.56
C GLN A 112 23.77 -0.10 6.48
N THR A 113 23.48 0.24 7.73
CA THR A 113 24.49 0.74 8.69
C THR A 113 24.20 0.21 10.09
N SER A 114 25.22 -0.37 10.73
CA SER A 114 25.09 -1.15 11.96
C SER A 114 24.98 -0.35 13.26
N ASP A 115 24.70 0.96 13.21
CA ASP A 115 24.56 1.81 14.40
C ASP A 115 23.70 3.08 14.19
N ASP A 116 22.83 3.11 13.17
CA ASP A 116 22.11 4.34 12.79
C ASP A 116 20.99 4.70 13.79
N ILE A 117 21.24 5.73 14.60
CA ILE A 117 20.29 6.28 15.58
C ILE A 117 19.09 6.81 14.82
N LYS A 118 17.97 6.11 14.99
CA LYS A 118 16.74 6.44 14.30
C LYS A 118 16.24 7.85 14.61
N ASP A 119 16.14 8.68 13.57
CA ASP A 119 15.58 10.02 13.67
C ASP A 119 14.04 9.99 13.87
N TRP A 120 13.60 10.20 15.11
CA TRP A 120 12.18 10.35 15.43
C TRP A 120 11.60 11.71 15.03
N ARG A 121 12.41 12.77 14.93
CA ARG A 121 11.98 14.10 14.49
C ARG A 121 11.58 14.07 13.02
N TRP A 122 12.40 13.46 12.18
CA TRP A 122 12.10 13.24 10.75
C TRP A 122 10.85 12.36 10.56
N MET A 123 10.71 11.28 11.34
CA MET A 123 9.49 10.45 11.33
C MET A 123 8.23 11.22 11.77
N PHE A 124 8.36 12.12 12.75
CA PHE A 124 7.30 13.02 13.18
C PHE A 124 6.93 13.99 12.05
N ARG A 125 7.93 14.64 11.43
CA ARG A 125 7.74 15.56 10.29
C ARG A 125 6.95 14.89 9.16
N ILE A 126 7.38 13.71 8.72
CA ILE A 126 6.66 12.93 7.70
C ILE A 126 5.24 12.60 8.14
N SER A 127 5.05 12.10 9.37
CA SER A 127 3.71 11.72 9.84
C SER A 127 2.77 12.93 9.99
N TRP A 128 3.33 14.11 10.26
CA TRP A 128 2.61 15.39 10.26
C TRP A 128 2.31 15.90 8.85
N ASN A 129 3.27 15.82 7.94
CA ASN A 129 3.11 16.13 6.52
C ASN A 129 1.98 15.28 5.90
N TRP A 130 1.96 13.97 6.15
CA TRP A 130 0.83 13.08 5.83
C TRP A 130 -0.50 13.55 6.44
N LYS A 131 -0.53 13.90 7.73
CA LYS A 131 -1.73 14.39 8.43
C LYS A 131 -2.23 15.75 7.88
N LYS A 132 -1.39 16.49 7.17
CA LYS A 132 -1.67 17.81 6.60
C LYS A 132 -1.72 17.84 5.07
N GLY A 133 -1.52 16.70 4.40
CA GLY A 133 -1.45 16.63 2.94
C GLY A 133 -0.26 17.38 2.31
N ARG A 134 0.77 17.71 3.10
CA ARG A 134 1.93 18.47 2.62
C ARG A 134 2.95 17.57 1.97
N CYS A 135 3.22 17.77 0.69
CA CYS A 135 4.24 17.05 -0.07
C CYS A 135 4.90 17.96 -1.12
N ALA A 136 6.12 17.60 -1.55
CA ALA A 136 6.64 18.02 -2.85
C ALA A 136 6.09 17.08 -3.93
N THR A 137 5.79 17.61 -5.12
CA THR A 137 5.40 16.81 -6.28
C THR A 137 6.52 16.82 -7.30
N GLU A 138 6.92 15.64 -7.76
CA GLU A 138 7.96 15.42 -8.77
C GLU A 138 7.37 14.62 -9.93
N HIS A 139 7.73 14.97 -11.16
CA HIS A 139 7.38 14.21 -12.36
C HIS A 139 8.51 13.24 -12.68
N ILE A 140 8.19 11.98 -13.00
CA ILE A 140 9.19 11.05 -13.54
C ILE A 140 9.10 11.05 -15.07
N GLU A 141 10.01 11.79 -15.70
CA GLU A 141 10.12 11.91 -17.17
C GLU A 141 10.76 10.65 -17.81
N GLY A 142 10.65 10.50 -19.13
CA GLY A 142 11.42 9.52 -19.92
C GLY A 142 11.04 8.03 -19.77
N ILE A 143 9.85 7.70 -19.25
CA ILE A 143 9.41 6.30 -19.10
C ILE A 143 8.50 5.85 -20.23
N LEU A 144 7.60 6.72 -20.68
CA LEU A 144 6.58 6.45 -21.71
C LEU A 144 6.60 7.55 -22.79
N GLU A 145 7.79 7.89 -23.28
CA GLU A 145 7.92 8.66 -24.52
C GLU A 145 7.44 7.78 -25.68
N ALA A 146 6.14 7.82 -25.96
CA ALA A 146 5.55 7.20 -27.14
C ALA A 146 6.26 7.75 -28.39
N PRO A 147 6.74 6.90 -29.32
CA PRO A 147 7.63 7.30 -30.40
C PRO A 147 6.92 8.16 -31.47
N ASN A 148 6.76 9.46 -31.18
CA ASN A 148 6.24 10.53 -32.06
C ASN A 148 4.93 10.22 -32.82
N SER A 149 4.15 9.24 -32.38
CA SER A 149 2.90 8.85 -33.02
C SER A 149 1.80 9.86 -32.70
N VAL A 150 1.32 10.56 -33.74
CA VAL A 150 0.29 11.63 -33.70
C VAL A 150 -1.11 11.11 -33.27
N SER A 151 -1.23 9.86 -32.83
CA SER A 151 -2.44 9.28 -32.28
C SER A 151 -2.74 9.81 -30.88
N VAL A 152 -4.01 10.20 -30.64
CA VAL A 152 -4.53 10.65 -29.35
C VAL A 152 -4.10 9.69 -28.22
N PRO A 153 -3.53 10.18 -27.11
CA PRO A 153 -3.13 9.33 -26.00
C PRO A 153 -4.35 8.68 -25.36
N THR A 154 -4.59 7.42 -25.72
CA THR A 154 -5.55 6.59 -24.97
C THR A 154 -4.96 6.32 -23.59
N ALA A 155 -5.78 6.37 -22.54
CA ALA A 155 -5.32 6.25 -21.16
C ALA A 155 -4.91 4.80 -20.83
N ILE A 156 -3.68 4.43 -21.22
CA ILE A 156 -3.11 3.09 -21.03
C ILE A 156 -2.97 2.81 -19.52
N PRO A 157 -3.58 1.73 -19.00
CA PRO A 157 -3.43 1.36 -17.61
C PRO A 157 -1.95 1.05 -17.31
N THR A 158 -1.38 1.73 -16.33
CA THR A 158 0.01 1.52 -15.92
C THR A 158 0.01 0.81 -14.57
N HIS A 159 0.66 -0.35 -14.48
CA HIS A 159 0.88 -1.02 -13.20
C HIS A 159 2.05 -0.34 -12.50
N VAL A 160 1.90 -0.04 -11.21
CA VAL A 160 2.99 0.48 -10.37
C VAL A 160 3.09 -0.35 -9.10
N LEU A 161 4.30 -0.67 -8.68
CA LEU A 161 4.62 -1.24 -7.36
C LEU A 161 5.78 -0.46 -6.73
N LEU A 162 5.80 -0.43 -5.40
CA LEU A 162 6.89 0.13 -4.59
C LEU A 162 7.64 -1.01 -3.90
N ALA A 163 8.96 -1.03 -4.06
CA ALA A 163 9.86 -2.07 -3.58
C ALA A 163 11.06 -1.43 -2.86
N GLY A 164 10.84 -0.99 -1.62
CA GLY A 164 11.86 -0.29 -0.85
C GLY A 164 12.22 1.06 -1.48
N SER A 165 13.46 1.19 -1.96
CA SER A 165 13.96 2.39 -2.66
C SER A 165 13.75 2.34 -4.18
N MET A 166 12.92 1.42 -4.69
CA MET A 166 12.74 1.20 -6.13
C MET A 166 11.25 1.23 -6.50
N THR A 167 10.94 1.94 -7.58
CA THR A 167 9.61 1.97 -8.20
C THR A 167 9.61 1.05 -9.41
N ILE A 168 8.66 0.11 -9.46
CA ILE A 168 8.51 -0.84 -10.57
C ILE A 168 7.26 -0.44 -11.35
N ILE A 169 7.40 -0.25 -12.65
CA ILE A 169 6.34 0.21 -13.56
C ILE A 169 6.21 -0.75 -14.74
N ALA A 170 4.98 -1.02 -15.17
CA ALA A 170 4.72 -1.77 -16.40
C ALA A 170 3.52 -1.20 -17.15
N SER A 171 3.62 -1.14 -18.48
CA SER A 171 2.49 -0.76 -19.35
C SER A 171 1.53 -1.94 -19.54
N SER A 172 0.23 -1.66 -19.61
CA SER A 172 -0.79 -2.63 -20.07
C SER A 172 -1.06 -2.52 -21.58
N GLU A 173 -0.22 -1.81 -22.33
CA GLU A 173 -0.27 -1.78 -23.78
C GLU A 173 0.11 -3.15 -24.38
N ALA A 174 -0.56 -3.54 -25.47
CA ALA A 174 -0.30 -4.80 -26.14
C ALA A 174 0.97 -4.70 -27.00
N SER A 175 1.99 -5.48 -26.65
CA SER A 175 3.28 -5.55 -27.33
C SER A 175 3.67 -6.99 -27.64
N LEU A 176 4.56 -7.20 -28.61
CA LEU A 176 5.19 -8.50 -28.85
C LEU A 176 6.20 -8.85 -27.75
N CYS A 177 6.72 -7.85 -27.04
CA CYS A 177 7.60 -8.01 -25.88
C CYS A 177 7.27 -6.91 -24.87
N PRO A 178 6.28 -7.11 -23.98
CA PRO A 178 5.98 -6.17 -22.92
C PRO A 178 7.17 -5.99 -21.97
N GLU A 179 7.29 -4.80 -21.41
CA GLU A 179 8.44 -4.41 -20.59
C GLU A 179 8.02 -4.02 -19.17
N VAL A 180 8.85 -4.39 -18.20
CA VAL A 180 8.77 -3.89 -16.82
C VAL A 180 10.00 -3.03 -16.55
N HIS A 181 9.79 -1.78 -16.19
CA HIS A 181 10.84 -0.85 -15.83
C HIS A 181 11.04 -0.80 -14.32
N CYS A 182 12.28 -1.02 -13.87
CA CYS A 182 12.70 -0.87 -12.49
C CYS A 182 13.49 0.43 -12.35
N LEU A 183 12.96 1.37 -11.57
CA LEU A 183 13.49 2.71 -11.35
C LEU A 183 14.03 2.82 -9.92
N PRO A 184 15.36 2.84 -9.72
CA PRO A 184 15.93 3.14 -8.42
C PRO A 184 15.68 4.61 -8.04
N SER A 185 15.51 4.90 -6.74
CA SER A 185 15.38 6.27 -6.22
C SER A 185 16.70 7.04 -6.22
N THR A 186 17.83 6.35 -6.37
CA THR A 186 19.17 6.94 -6.58
C THR A 186 19.42 7.16 -8.07
N SER A 187 20.44 7.95 -8.43
CA SER A 187 20.87 8.20 -9.82
C SER A 187 21.49 6.98 -10.54
N ALA A 188 21.08 5.77 -10.16
CA ALA A 188 21.48 4.52 -10.81
C ALA A 188 20.65 4.32 -12.09
N PRO A 189 21.17 3.59 -13.09
CA PRO A 189 20.48 3.43 -14.37
C PRO A 189 19.12 2.71 -14.23
N LYS A 190 18.13 3.18 -14.99
CA LYS A 190 16.85 2.47 -15.24
C LYS A 190 17.17 1.07 -15.77
N GLN A 191 16.54 0.05 -15.19
CA GLN A 191 16.53 -1.30 -15.76
C GLN A 191 15.22 -1.58 -16.47
N THR A 192 15.29 -2.28 -17.60
CA THR A 192 14.16 -2.93 -18.25
C THR A 192 14.26 -4.45 -18.10
N LEU A 193 13.15 -5.09 -17.73
CA LEU A 193 12.96 -6.54 -17.72
C LEU A 193 12.01 -6.91 -18.88
N LEU A 194 12.50 -7.73 -19.82
CA LEU A 194 11.75 -8.12 -21.01
C LEU A 194 10.84 -9.31 -20.73
N CYS A 195 9.54 -9.17 -21.00
CA CYS A 195 8.52 -10.18 -20.70
C CYS A 195 8.10 -10.98 -21.96
N GLY A 196 9.08 -11.43 -22.74
CA GLY A 196 8.84 -12.22 -23.96
C GLY A 196 8.25 -13.61 -23.69
N SER A 197 7.20 -13.95 -24.44
CA SER A 197 6.58 -15.29 -24.49
C SER A 197 7.32 -16.20 -25.48
N PRO A 198 7.61 -17.47 -25.15
CA PRO A 198 8.18 -18.42 -26.09
C PRO A 198 7.13 -19.01 -27.06
N ARG A 199 5.83 -18.85 -26.79
CA ARG A 199 4.74 -19.46 -27.59
C ARG A 199 3.93 -18.45 -28.38
N HIS A 200 3.71 -17.25 -27.85
CA HIS A 200 2.82 -16.27 -28.46
C HIS A 200 3.58 -15.32 -29.39
N ARG A 201 3.18 -15.33 -30.68
CA ARG A 201 3.65 -14.39 -31.72
C ARG A 201 2.68 -13.21 -31.96
N GLN A 202 1.57 -13.17 -31.26
CA GLN A 202 0.62 -12.06 -31.29
C GLN A 202 0.91 -11.09 -30.13
N PRO A 203 0.60 -9.80 -30.26
CA PRO A 203 0.75 -8.85 -29.15
C PRO A 203 -0.06 -9.27 -27.92
N PHE A 204 0.55 -9.17 -26.74
CA PHE A 204 -0.06 -9.41 -25.43
C PHE A 204 0.37 -8.32 -24.45
N HIS A 205 -0.25 -8.23 -23.27
CA HIS A 205 0.05 -7.17 -22.30
C HIS A 205 0.22 -7.72 -20.88
N ILE A 206 0.79 -6.89 -20.00
CA ILE A 206 0.92 -7.20 -18.58
C ILE A 206 -0.40 -6.89 -17.87
N THR A 207 -0.91 -7.86 -17.11
CA THR A 207 -2.25 -7.85 -16.48
C THR A 207 -2.18 -7.63 -14.98
N ALA A 208 -1.15 -8.15 -14.33
CA ALA A 208 -0.84 -7.88 -12.93
C ALA A 208 0.66 -8.02 -12.64
N LEU A 209 1.08 -7.37 -11.56
CA LEU A 209 2.39 -7.53 -10.93
C LEU A 209 2.19 -7.95 -9.46
N ALA A 210 3.05 -8.83 -8.94
CA ALA A 210 3.11 -9.14 -7.52
C ALA A 210 4.56 -9.19 -7.02
N LEU A 211 4.82 -8.41 -5.98
CA LEU A 211 6.09 -8.41 -5.26
C LEU A 211 6.12 -9.56 -4.25
N ASP A 212 7.27 -10.22 -4.12
CA ASP A 212 7.49 -11.14 -3.00
C ASP A 212 7.48 -10.37 -1.66
N GLN A 213 6.75 -10.92 -0.71
CA GLN A 213 6.58 -10.39 0.64
C GLN A 213 7.43 -11.14 1.68
N SER A 214 8.13 -12.20 1.27
CA SER A 214 9.05 -12.98 2.11
C SER A 214 10.30 -12.17 2.52
N PRO A 215 11.00 -12.52 3.62
CA PRO A 215 12.30 -11.96 3.99
C PRO A 215 13.30 -11.95 2.81
N PRO A 216 13.98 -10.83 2.53
CA PRO A 216 14.72 -10.69 1.29
C PRO A 216 16.06 -11.38 1.45
N LEU A 217 16.29 -12.43 0.68
CA LEU A 217 17.57 -13.12 0.67
C LEU A 217 18.63 -12.16 0.10
N SER A 218 19.48 -11.62 0.97
CA SER A 218 20.65 -10.79 0.60
C SER A 218 20.36 -9.61 -0.34
N GLY A 219 19.25 -8.89 -0.13
CA GLY A 219 18.86 -7.74 -0.97
C GLY A 219 18.37 -8.11 -2.38
N ILE A 220 18.08 -9.39 -2.61
CA ILE A 220 17.39 -9.87 -3.81
C ILE A 220 15.89 -9.74 -3.59
N LEU A 221 15.25 -9.04 -4.52
CA LEU A 221 13.82 -8.91 -4.65
C LEU A 221 13.30 -9.97 -5.63
N GLN A 222 12.15 -10.59 -5.36
CA GLN A 222 11.47 -11.39 -6.38
C GLN A 222 10.18 -10.71 -6.86
N LEU A 223 9.96 -10.74 -8.17
CA LEU A 223 8.82 -10.09 -8.84
C LEU A 223 8.14 -11.09 -9.77
N ALA A 224 6.85 -11.34 -9.52
CA ALA A 224 5.98 -12.09 -10.43
C ALA A 224 5.27 -11.12 -11.40
N VAL A 225 5.30 -11.43 -12.69
CA VAL A 225 4.69 -10.66 -13.78
C VAL A 225 3.72 -11.55 -14.54
N PHE A 226 2.46 -11.13 -14.64
CA PHE A 226 1.38 -11.92 -15.26
C PHE A 226 0.97 -11.33 -16.61
N LEU A 227 0.85 -12.20 -17.62
CA LEU A 227 0.56 -11.81 -19.00
C LEU A 227 -0.89 -12.15 -19.38
N SER A 228 -1.45 -11.41 -20.35
CA SER A 228 -2.81 -11.63 -20.86
C SER A 228 -3.00 -12.98 -21.57
N THR A 229 -1.91 -13.71 -21.83
CA THR A 229 -1.89 -15.10 -22.34
C THR A 229 -2.14 -16.15 -21.25
N GLY A 230 -2.16 -15.76 -19.97
CA GLY A 230 -2.17 -16.67 -18.82
C GLY A 230 -0.79 -17.26 -18.48
N GLU A 231 0.27 -16.85 -19.19
CA GLU A 231 1.66 -17.07 -18.79
C GLU A 231 2.04 -16.15 -17.63
N PHE A 232 3.01 -16.55 -16.82
CA PHE A 232 3.64 -15.64 -15.86
C PHE A 232 5.13 -15.92 -15.69
N LEU A 233 5.87 -14.87 -15.32
CA LEU A 233 7.32 -14.85 -15.21
C LEU A 233 7.70 -14.48 -13.78
N ILE A 234 8.76 -15.09 -13.24
CA ILE A 234 9.33 -14.70 -11.95
C ILE A 234 10.75 -14.20 -12.18
N PHE A 235 10.96 -12.92 -11.88
CA PHE A 235 12.26 -12.25 -11.94
C PHE A 235 12.89 -12.17 -10.56
N SER A 236 14.22 -12.21 -10.54
CA SER A 236 15.09 -12.00 -9.39
C SER A 236 15.84 -10.70 -9.62
N VAL A 237 15.43 -9.64 -8.92
CA VAL A 237 15.91 -8.27 -9.11
C VAL A 237 16.87 -7.91 -7.99
N GLN A 238 18.12 -7.57 -8.32
CA GLN A 238 19.11 -7.18 -7.31
C GLN A 238 19.01 -5.69 -7.02
N GLN A 239 18.64 -5.30 -5.79
CA GLN A 239 18.46 -3.89 -5.42
C GLN A 239 19.74 -3.01 -5.57
N PRO A 240 20.96 -3.45 -5.20
CA PRO A 240 22.15 -2.59 -5.30
C PRO A 240 22.74 -2.52 -6.71
N ASN A 241 22.49 -3.50 -7.58
CA ASN A 241 22.90 -3.48 -8.97
C ASN A 241 21.83 -4.13 -9.87
N PRO A 242 20.80 -3.37 -10.28
CA PRO A 242 19.70 -3.92 -11.05
C PRO A 242 20.17 -4.57 -12.36
N THR A 243 21.27 -4.15 -12.99
CA THR A 243 21.75 -4.75 -14.25
C THR A 243 21.98 -6.27 -14.21
N THR A 244 22.16 -6.84 -13.01
CA THR A 244 22.35 -8.29 -12.76
C THR A 244 21.04 -9.09 -12.59
N SER A 245 19.88 -8.44 -12.67
CA SER A 245 18.59 -9.11 -12.51
C SER A 245 18.35 -10.17 -13.58
N SER A 246 17.77 -11.30 -13.19
CA SER A 246 17.56 -12.45 -14.07
C SER A 246 16.13 -12.99 -13.99
N ARG A 247 15.66 -13.63 -15.06
CA ARG A 247 14.41 -14.40 -15.05
C ARG A 247 14.70 -15.78 -14.44
N LYS A 248 14.13 -16.06 -13.27
CA LYS A 248 14.24 -17.37 -12.60
C LYS A 248 13.30 -18.40 -13.21
N PHE A 249 12.02 -18.07 -13.31
CA PHE A 249 10.99 -19.04 -13.71
C PHE A 249 10.04 -18.47 -14.77
N THR A 250 9.48 -19.36 -15.59
CA THR A 250 8.46 -19.08 -16.61
C THR A 250 7.38 -20.15 -16.50
N TYR A 251 6.16 -19.78 -16.14
CA TYR A 251 5.00 -20.65 -16.22
C TYR A 251 4.32 -20.48 -17.58
N VAL A 252 4.13 -21.59 -18.27
CA VAL A 252 3.39 -21.62 -19.54
C VAL A 252 2.23 -22.60 -19.42
N PRO A 253 0.96 -22.15 -19.47
CA PRO A 253 -0.18 -23.04 -19.39
C PRO A 253 -0.22 -23.98 -20.62
N LEU A 254 -0.60 -25.23 -20.40
CA LEU A 254 -0.75 -26.21 -21.48
C LEU A 254 -1.99 -25.95 -22.35
N ARG A 255 -3.04 -25.36 -21.77
CA ARG A 255 -4.31 -25.02 -22.41
C ARG A 255 -4.91 -23.77 -21.78
N ALA A 256 -5.61 -22.97 -22.58
CA ALA A 256 -6.45 -21.90 -22.07
C ALA A 256 -7.61 -22.46 -21.22
N SER A 257 -7.91 -21.80 -20.11
CA SER A 257 -8.93 -22.19 -19.12
C SER A 257 -9.35 -20.96 -18.30
N SER A 258 -10.44 -21.03 -17.52
CA SER A 258 -10.85 -19.92 -16.63
C SER A 258 -9.76 -19.49 -15.63
N ARG A 259 -8.95 -20.44 -15.17
CA ARG A 259 -7.74 -20.20 -14.35
C ARG A 259 -6.71 -19.31 -15.06
N THR A 260 -6.55 -19.50 -16.36
CA THR A 260 -5.53 -18.83 -17.18
C THR A 260 -6.12 -17.69 -18.02
N ALA A 261 -7.33 -17.25 -17.71
CA ALA A 261 -7.83 -15.94 -18.12
C ALA A 261 -6.92 -14.85 -17.51
N PRO A 262 -6.93 -13.61 -18.05
CA PRO A 262 -6.12 -12.50 -17.54
C PRO A 262 -6.17 -12.39 -16.01
N ILE A 263 -5.00 -12.18 -15.39
CA ILE A 263 -4.89 -12.13 -13.93
C ILE A 263 -5.14 -10.71 -13.46
N ILE A 264 -6.22 -10.50 -12.70
CA ILE A 264 -6.58 -9.17 -12.17
C ILE A 264 -5.79 -8.83 -10.91
N GLN A 265 -5.42 -9.83 -10.12
CA GLN A 265 -4.69 -9.66 -8.87
C GLN A 265 -3.82 -10.87 -8.58
N ALA A 266 -2.67 -10.63 -7.96
CA ALA A 266 -1.83 -11.68 -7.39
C ALA A 266 -1.18 -11.19 -6.09
N VAL A 267 -0.80 -12.15 -5.25
CA VAL A 267 -0.01 -11.95 -4.04
C VAL A 267 1.05 -13.03 -3.96
N TYR A 268 2.27 -12.64 -3.59
CA TYR A 268 3.42 -13.52 -3.56
C TYR A 268 4.10 -13.44 -2.20
N HIS A 269 4.33 -14.60 -1.58
CA HIS A 269 5.22 -14.76 -0.46
C HIS A 269 5.95 -16.09 -0.63
N HIS A 270 7.20 -16.05 -1.07
CA HIS A 270 7.96 -17.26 -1.40
C HIS A 270 7.88 -18.32 -0.28
N PRO A 271 7.59 -19.59 -0.59
CA PRO A 271 7.40 -20.19 -1.92
C PRO A 271 5.96 -20.14 -2.47
N LEU A 272 5.00 -19.55 -1.76
CA LEU A 272 3.58 -19.51 -2.16
C LEU A 272 3.25 -18.31 -3.05
N LEU A 273 2.82 -18.57 -4.29
CA LEU A 273 2.25 -17.59 -5.20
C LEU A 273 0.76 -17.86 -5.40
N ILE A 274 -0.07 -16.81 -5.33
CA ILE A 274 -1.52 -16.93 -5.53
C ILE A 274 -1.98 -15.89 -6.56
N SER A 275 -2.75 -16.34 -7.56
CA SER A 275 -3.36 -15.50 -8.59
C SER A 275 -4.88 -15.57 -8.57
N LEU A 276 -5.54 -14.47 -8.90
CA LEU A 276 -6.99 -14.38 -9.15
C LEU A 276 -7.22 -13.90 -10.59
N SER A 277 -7.92 -14.69 -11.40
CA SER A 277 -8.25 -14.34 -12.79
C SER A 277 -9.52 -13.48 -12.93
N GLU A 278 -9.71 -12.87 -14.10
CA GLU A 278 -10.96 -12.18 -14.48
C GLU A 278 -12.19 -13.08 -14.37
N ALA A 279 -12.04 -14.38 -14.65
CA ALA A 279 -13.08 -15.40 -14.46
C ALA A 279 -13.25 -15.83 -12.98
N PHE A 280 -12.84 -14.96 -12.05
CA PHE A 280 -12.89 -15.11 -10.60
C PHE A 280 -12.37 -16.46 -10.07
N THR A 281 -11.37 -17.02 -10.76
CA THR A 281 -10.74 -18.29 -10.41
C THR A 281 -9.46 -18.00 -9.62
N LEU A 282 -9.40 -18.47 -8.39
CA LEU A 282 -8.22 -18.36 -7.53
C LEU A 282 -7.34 -19.59 -7.73
N SER A 283 -6.03 -19.42 -7.90
CA SER A 283 -5.10 -20.55 -8.05
C SER A 283 -3.84 -20.36 -7.24
N LEU A 284 -3.42 -21.46 -6.61
CA LEU A 284 -2.27 -21.57 -5.74
C LEU A 284 -1.13 -22.27 -6.51
N TYR A 285 0.06 -21.72 -6.40
CA TYR A 285 1.29 -22.27 -6.97
C TYR A 285 2.35 -22.36 -5.87
N ASP A 286 3.00 -23.51 -5.79
CA ASP A 286 4.16 -23.77 -4.93
C ASP A 286 5.43 -23.71 -5.79
N LEU A 287 6.38 -22.91 -5.32
CA LEU A 287 7.64 -22.54 -5.97
C LEU A 287 8.87 -23.03 -5.18
N SER A 288 8.68 -23.94 -4.21
CA SER A 288 9.73 -24.43 -3.32
C SER A 288 10.76 -25.35 -4.00
N SER A 289 10.34 -26.08 -5.05
CA SER A 289 11.13 -27.12 -5.72
C SER A 289 11.85 -26.64 -6.99
N ASP A 290 12.26 -25.36 -7.04
CA ASP A 290 12.80 -24.67 -8.25
C ASP A 290 11.96 -24.89 -9.53
N THR A 291 10.68 -25.20 -9.35
CA THR A 291 9.73 -25.56 -10.39
C THR A 291 8.37 -25.01 -10.01
N ILE A 292 7.60 -24.56 -11.01
CA ILE A 292 6.28 -23.98 -10.76
C ILE A 292 5.26 -25.12 -10.72
N THR A 293 4.86 -25.51 -9.52
CA THR A 293 3.84 -26.55 -9.33
C THR A 293 2.50 -25.90 -8.98
N HIS A 294 1.47 -26.15 -9.78
CA HIS A 294 0.12 -25.70 -9.47
C HIS A 294 -0.55 -26.69 -8.51
N THR A 295 -0.91 -26.25 -7.31
CA THR A 295 -1.42 -27.15 -6.26
C THR A 295 -2.94 -27.19 -6.19
N GLN A 296 -3.63 -26.04 -6.29
CA GLN A 296 -5.07 -25.98 -6.07
C GLN A 296 -5.74 -24.83 -6.85
N THR A 297 -6.93 -25.11 -7.37
CA THR A 297 -7.86 -24.11 -7.93
C THR A 297 -9.08 -23.99 -7.04
N LEU A 298 -9.51 -22.76 -6.71
CA LEU A 298 -10.80 -22.47 -6.09
C LEU A 298 -11.64 -21.58 -7.02
N THR A 299 -12.95 -21.79 -7.01
CA THR A 299 -13.94 -20.98 -7.71
C THR A 299 -15.11 -20.66 -6.78
N ALA A 300 -15.82 -19.56 -7.02
CA ALA A 300 -17.02 -19.22 -6.28
C ALA A 300 -18.01 -18.43 -7.15
N TYR A 301 -19.30 -18.75 -6.99
CA TYR A 301 -20.40 -18.18 -7.80
C TYR A 301 -21.04 -16.93 -7.15
N THR A 302 -20.69 -16.61 -5.90
CA THR A 302 -21.27 -15.50 -5.13
C THR A 302 -20.28 -14.38 -4.87
N THR A 303 -19.23 -14.29 -5.70
CA THR A 303 -18.08 -13.40 -5.50
C THR A 303 -17.75 -12.69 -6.82
N PHE A 304 -17.73 -11.37 -6.79
CA PHE A 304 -17.64 -10.54 -8.00
C PHE A 304 -16.55 -9.47 -7.86
N PRO A 305 -16.00 -8.98 -8.99
CA PRO A 305 -15.13 -7.82 -8.98
C PRO A 305 -15.91 -6.53 -8.60
N PRO A 306 -15.23 -5.50 -8.09
CA PRO A 306 -13.80 -5.47 -7.77
C PRO A 306 -13.45 -6.35 -6.55
N SER A 307 -12.19 -6.74 -6.45
CA SER A 307 -11.65 -7.59 -5.38
C SER A 307 -10.38 -7.00 -4.77
N SER A 308 -9.89 -7.59 -3.68
CA SER A 308 -8.60 -7.27 -3.05
C SER A 308 -8.00 -8.52 -2.38
N LEU A 309 -6.71 -8.77 -2.58
CA LEU A 309 -5.96 -9.87 -1.96
C LEU A 309 -4.91 -9.35 -0.98
N VAL A 310 -4.85 -9.95 0.20
CA VAL A 310 -3.80 -9.72 1.22
C VAL A 310 -3.28 -11.05 1.73
N LEU A 311 -2.00 -11.35 1.49
CA LEU A 311 -1.32 -12.53 2.02
C LEU A 311 -0.56 -12.18 3.31
N SER A 312 -0.40 -13.15 4.21
CA SER A 312 0.46 -13.05 5.38
C SER A 312 0.82 -14.43 5.91
N VAL A 313 1.95 -14.55 6.61
CA VAL A 313 2.37 -15.77 7.30
C VAL A 313 1.83 -15.78 8.73
N GLN A 314 1.58 -16.97 9.27
CA GLN A 314 1.23 -17.20 10.68
C GLN A 314 2.35 -18.01 11.33
N ALA A 315 3.14 -17.40 12.20
CA ALA A 315 4.15 -18.14 12.96
C ALA A 315 3.51 -18.78 14.23
N PRO A 316 4.03 -19.92 14.72
CA PRO A 316 5.07 -20.75 14.10
C PRO A 316 4.52 -21.68 13.00
N GLY A 317 5.34 -21.89 11.96
CA GLY A 317 5.11 -22.87 10.88
C GLY A 317 4.80 -22.25 9.51
N ASN A 318 4.93 -23.06 8.45
CA ASN A 318 4.65 -22.69 7.06
C ASN A 318 3.13 -22.59 6.79
N ARG A 319 2.42 -21.79 7.58
CA ARG A 319 0.99 -21.49 7.40
C ARG A 319 0.82 -20.09 6.85
N TYR A 320 0.05 -19.99 5.78
CA TYR A 320 -0.29 -18.74 5.13
C TYR A 320 -1.76 -18.43 5.35
N LYS A 321 -2.04 -17.15 5.57
CA LYS A 321 -3.37 -16.58 5.70
C LYS A 321 -3.58 -15.60 4.56
N LEU A 322 -4.45 -15.99 3.64
CA LEU A 322 -4.94 -15.12 2.58
C LEU A 322 -6.28 -14.51 2.99
N VAL A 323 -6.43 -13.20 2.83
CA VAL A 323 -7.69 -12.49 2.94
C VAL A 323 -8.09 -12.02 1.54
N LEU A 324 -9.21 -12.53 1.03
CA LEU A 324 -9.82 -12.15 -0.23
C LEU A 324 -11.09 -11.35 0.05
N THR A 325 -11.08 -10.07 -0.32
CA THR A 325 -12.22 -9.14 -0.22
C THR A 325 -12.85 -8.95 -1.60
N TYR A 326 -14.17 -8.87 -1.70
CA TYR A 326 -14.89 -8.88 -2.98
C TYR A 326 -16.30 -8.27 -2.90
N ALA A 327 -16.86 -7.90 -4.05
CA ALA A 327 -18.26 -7.48 -4.18
C ALA A 327 -19.22 -8.68 -4.08
N VAL A 328 -20.33 -8.47 -3.36
CA VAL A 328 -21.42 -9.46 -3.18
C VAL A 328 -22.74 -8.84 -3.64
N PRO A 329 -23.44 -9.41 -4.63
CA PRO A 329 -24.74 -8.91 -5.05
C PRO A 329 -25.80 -9.12 -3.96
N ILE A 330 -26.70 -8.14 -3.86
CA ILE A 330 -27.87 -8.14 -2.98
C ILE A 330 -29.09 -7.81 -3.83
N PHE A 331 -30.06 -8.72 -3.81
CA PHE A 331 -31.33 -8.56 -4.52
C PHE A 331 -32.06 -7.26 -4.08
N PRO A 332 -32.69 -6.50 -5.01
CA PRO A 332 -32.79 -6.78 -6.44
C PRO A 332 -31.56 -6.35 -7.27
N VAL A 333 -31.00 -5.16 -7.03
CA VAL A 333 -29.98 -4.53 -7.91
C VAL A 333 -28.86 -3.81 -7.15
N HIS A 334 -28.48 -4.33 -5.97
CA HIS A 334 -27.48 -3.69 -5.11
C HIS A 334 -26.28 -4.61 -4.91
N PHE A 335 -25.24 -4.07 -4.29
CA PHE A 335 -24.06 -4.78 -3.85
C PHE A 335 -23.72 -4.39 -2.42
N SER A 336 -23.05 -5.31 -1.74
CA SER A 336 -22.30 -5.10 -0.51
C SER A 336 -20.95 -5.80 -0.65
N ILE A 337 -20.28 -6.03 0.47
CA ILE A 337 -18.91 -6.51 0.53
C ILE A 337 -18.81 -7.80 1.33
N GLY A 338 -18.09 -8.75 0.76
CA GLY A 338 -17.72 -10.02 1.37
C GLY A 338 -16.21 -10.08 1.59
N VAL A 339 -15.82 -10.84 2.62
CA VAL A 339 -14.42 -11.15 2.91
C VAL A 339 -14.31 -12.63 3.24
N THR A 340 -13.43 -13.34 2.55
CA THR A 340 -13.09 -14.74 2.82
C THR A 340 -11.64 -14.84 3.26
N GLU A 341 -11.44 -15.46 4.42
CA GLU A 341 -10.15 -15.87 4.92
C GLU A 341 -9.89 -17.33 4.52
N LEU A 342 -8.72 -17.57 3.91
CA LEU A 342 -8.22 -18.88 3.55
C LEU A 342 -6.95 -19.15 4.35
N ILE A 343 -6.92 -20.24 5.10
CA ILE A 343 -5.71 -20.75 5.75
C ILE A 343 -5.13 -21.84 4.86
N ILE A 344 -3.87 -21.69 4.48
CA ILE A 344 -3.14 -22.56 3.57
C ILE A 344 -1.97 -23.17 4.37
N SER A 345 -1.87 -24.50 4.39
CA SER A 345 -0.68 -25.17 4.91
C SER A 345 0.30 -25.43 3.79
N GLY A 346 1.54 -24.97 3.96
CA GLY A 346 2.67 -25.40 3.14
C GLY A 346 3.30 -26.70 3.63
N PRO A 347 4.27 -27.24 2.86
CA PRO A 347 5.04 -28.40 3.29
C PRO A 347 5.72 -28.10 4.64
N ARG A 348 5.66 -29.09 5.54
CA ARG A 348 6.39 -29.04 6.81
C ARG A 348 7.86 -29.24 6.50
N GLU A 349 8.70 -28.28 6.90
CA GLU A 349 10.13 -28.52 7.03
C GLU A 349 10.33 -29.62 8.07
N SER A 350 10.79 -30.79 7.61
CA SER A 350 11.13 -31.91 8.47
C SER A 350 12.35 -31.53 9.30
N SER A 351 12.12 -31.07 10.53
CA SER A 351 13.18 -30.97 11.53
C SER A 351 13.87 -32.35 11.63
N PRO A 352 15.20 -32.45 11.44
CA PRO A 352 15.87 -33.73 11.24
C PRO A 352 15.74 -34.73 12.40
N LEU A 353 15.30 -34.25 13.57
CA LEU A 353 15.04 -35.04 14.78
C LEU A 353 13.64 -35.70 14.84
N GLN A 354 12.76 -35.48 13.87
CA GLN A 354 11.40 -36.06 13.83
C GLN A 354 11.13 -36.95 12.60
N ALA A 355 12.17 -37.31 11.83
CA ALA A 355 12.06 -37.95 10.52
C ALA A 355 11.57 -39.43 10.52
N LEU A 356 11.29 -40.04 11.68
CA LEU A 356 10.96 -41.45 11.80
C LEU A 356 9.46 -41.79 11.67
N ASP A 357 8.55 -40.81 11.75
CA ASP A 357 7.10 -41.07 11.77
C ASP A 357 6.28 -40.01 10.97
N SER A 358 6.95 -39.19 10.16
CA SER A 358 6.31 -38.12 9.39
C SER A 358 5.82 -38.62 8.03
N ALA A 359 4.49 -38.68 7.85
CA ALA A 359 3.85 -38.81 6.54
C ALA A 359 4.41 -37.76 5.54
N PRO A 360 4.49 -38.09 4.23
CA PRO A 360 5.13 -37.23 3.24
C PRO A 360 4.56 -35.81 3.23
N ALA A 361 5.43 -34.82 3.06
CA ALA A 361 5.05 -33.42 3.04
C ALA A 361 4.06 -33.15 1.89
N GLY A 362 2.78 -32.96 2.24
CA GLY A 362 1.73 -32.69 1.27
C GLY A 362 1.93 -31.34 0.54
N PRO A 363 1.42 -31.20 -0.69
CA PRO A 363 1.51 -29.96 -1.45
C PRO A 363 0.75 -28.82 -0.76
N MET A 364 1.13 -27.57 -1.06
CA MET A 364 0.46 -26.38 -0.51
C MET A 364 -1.04 -26.41 -0.77
N SER A 365 -1.85 -26.49 0.29
CA SER A 365 -3.30 -26.68 0.19
C SER A 365 -4.07 -25.85 1.22
N VAL A 366 -5.27 -25.42 0.84
CA VAL A 366 -6.22 -24.73 1.72
C VAL A 366 -6.80 -25.74 2.72
N VAL A 367 -6.55 -25.49 4.00
CA VAL A 367 -7.02 -26.31 5.13
C VAL A 367 -8.25 -25.74 5.84
N SER A 368 -8.55 -24.45 5.65
CA SER A 368 -9.73 -23.81 6.25
C SER A 368 -10.16 -22.60 5.44
N THR A 369 -11.48 -22.44 5.29
CA THR A 369 -12.13 -21.31 4.63
C THR A 369 -13.17 -20.72 5.57
N ARG A 370 -13.13 -19.41 5.83
CA ARG A 370 -14.12 -18.70 6.67
C ARG A 370 -14.54 -17.40 5.99
N THR A 371 -15.84 -17.11 5.94
CA THR A 371 -16.37 -15.94 5.22
C THR A 371 -17.17 -15.04 6.16
N ALA A 372 -16.99 -13.72 6.02
CA ALA A 372 -17.80 -12.68 6.62
C ALA A 372 -18.44 -11.82 5.52
N ARG A 373 -19.63 -11.27 5.79
CA ARG A 373 -20.31 -10.28 4.92
C ARG A 373 -20.64 -9.04 5.75
N ALA A 374 -20.65 -7.87 5.11
CA ALA A 374 -21.06 -6.61 5.76
C ALA A 374 -22.58 -6.53 6.00
N LEU A 375 -23.35 -7.27 5.20
CA LEU A 375 -24.77 -7.47 5.38
C LEU A 375 -25.02 -8.96 5.57
N ASP A 376 -25.53 -9.30 6.76
CA ASP A 376 -25.93 -10.64 7.13
C ASP A 376 -27.41 -10.59 7.51
N VAL A 377 -28.24 -11.40 6.86
CA VAL A 377 -29.69 -11.40 7.06
C VAL A 377 -30.02 -12.56 8.01
N PRO A 378 -30.44 -12.28 9.27
CA PRO A 378 -30.74 -13.35 10.20
C PRO A 378 -31.91 -14.19 9.69
N THR A 379 -31.80 -15.51 9.84
CA THR A 379 -32.89 -16.44 9.52
C THR A 379 -33.89 -16.52 10.68
N GLY A 380 -35.19 -16.52 10.35
CA GLY A 380 -36.27 -16.67 11.33
C GLY A 380 -36.78 -15.35 11.91
N TRP A 381 -37.39 -15.44 13.10
CA TRP A 381 -38.00 -14.28 13.77
C TRP A 381 -36.92 -13.37 14.38
N ILE A 382 -36.94 -12.10 13.98
CA ILE A 382 -36.05 -11.07 14.50
C ILE A 382 -36.79 -10.13 15.45
N ASP A 383 -36.15 -9.81 16.56
CA ASP A 383 -36.62 -8.75 17.46
C ASP A 383 -36.45 -7.36 16.82
N GLN A 384 -37.08 -6.36 17.45
CA GLN A 384 -37.12 -4.99 16.93
C GLN A 384 -35.73 -4.32 16.89
N GLU A 385 -34.79 -4.75 17.73
CA GLU A 385 -33.43 -4.21 17.77
C GLU A 385 -32.60 -4.74 16.59
N LYS A 386 -32.61 -6.06 16.37
CA LYS A 386 -32.02 -6.70 15.18
C LYS A 386 -32.63 -6.16 13.90
N LEU A 387 -33.95 -5.95 13.84
CA LEU A 387 -34.61 -5.32 12.70
C LEU A 387 -34.10 -3.88 12.45
N ARG A 388 -33.83 -3.11 13.50
CA ARG A 388 -33.25 -1.76 13.39
C ARG A 388 -31.82 -1.81 12.86
N SER A 389 -30.96 -2.65 13.42
CA SER A 389 -29.58 -2.84 12.94
C SER A 389 -29.52 -3.38 11.51
N MET A 390 -30.44 -4.27 11.13
CA MET A 390 -30.57 -4.77 9.75
C MET A 390 -30.99 -3.66 8.78
N LYS A 391 -31.95 -2.80 9.15
CA LYS A 391 -32.31 -1.62 8.34
C LYS A 391 -31.13 -0.67 8.15
N GLU A 392 -30.34 -0.44 9.20
CA GLU A 392 -29.14 0.39 9.14
C GLU A 392 -28.05 -0.22 8.23
N GLN A 393 -27.80 -1.53 8.29
CA GLN A 393 -26.94 -2.24 7.35
C GLN A 393 -27.48 -2.18 5.91
N TRP A 394 -28.78 -2.35 5.73
CA TRP A 394 -29.46 -2.29 4.43
C TRP A 394 -29.40 -0.90 3.79
N GLY A 395 -29.33 0.17 4.58
CA GLY A 395 -29.09 1.53 4.10
C GLY A 395 -27.72 1.72 3.44
N ARG A 396 -26.73 0.87 3.75
CA ARG A 396 -25.34 0.96 3.25
C ARG A 396 -25.10 0.19 1.96
N LYS A 397 -26.09 -0.48 1.39
CA LYS A 397 -25.96 -1.17 0.10
C LYS A 397 -25.70 -0.16 -1.02
N LEU A 398 -24.87 -0.52 -1.99
CA LEU A 398 -24.49 0.36 -3.11
C LEU A 398 -25.08 -0.16 -4.42
N LEU A 399 -25.50 0.72 -5.33
CA LEU A 399 -25.95 0.30 -6.67
C LEU A 399 -24.79 -0.24 -7.52
N ARG A 400 -23.59 0.32 -7.33
CA ARG A 400 -22.35 -0.07 -7.99
C ARG A 400 -21.18 0.07 -7.03
N ILE A 401 -20.15 -0.76 -7.23
CA ILE A 401 -18.88 -0.67 -6.51
C ILE A 401 -17.79 -0.42 -7.55
N GLN A 402 -17.03 0.66 -7.40
CA GLN A 402 -15.96 1.03 -8.32
C GLN A 402 -14.61 0.43 -7.93
N ASN A 403 -14.34 0.35 -6.63
CA ASN A 403 -13.10 -0.19 -6.12
C ASN A 403 -13.28 -0.76 -4.70
N VAL A 404 -12.42 -1.70 -4.31
CA VAL A 404 -12.36 -2.27 -2.98
C VAL A 404 -10.91 -2.56 -2.60
N ALA A 405 -10.53 -2.23 -1.37
CA ALA A 405 -9.18 -2.45 -0.87
C ALA A 405 -9.18 -2.97 0.57
N SER A 406 -8.20 -3.80 0.91
CA SER A 406 -7.97 -4.28 2.28
C SER A 406 -6.48 -4.36 2.62
N ASP A 407 -6.15 -4.25 3.91
CA ASP A 407 -4.83 -4.53 4.50
C ASP A 407 -4.88 -5.76 5.46
N GLY A 408 -6.01 -6.46 5.48
CA GLY A 408 -6.31 -7.58 6.37
C GLY A 408 -6.86 -7.19 7.75
N LYS A 409 -6.99 -5.90 8.07
CA LYS A 409 -7.71 -5.36 9.25
C LYS A 409 -8.82 -4.38 8.85
N TRP A 410 -8.52 -3.50 7.91
CA TRP A 410 -9.43 -2.52 7.36
C TRP A 410 -9.87 -2.98 5.97
N VAL A 411 -11.08 -2.57 5.63
CA VAL A 411 -11.71 -2.84 4.34
C VAL A 411 -12.40 -1.54 3.93
N VAL A 412 -12.00 -0.98 2.80
CA VAL A 412 -12.58 0.26 2.25
C VAL A 412 -13.29 -0.07 0.95
N LEU A 413 -14.51 0.45 0.84
CA LEU A 413 -15.41 0.24 -0.28
C LEU A 413 -15.72 1.59 -0.94
N ALA A 414 -15.37 1.72 -2.22
CA ALA A 414 -15.61 2.93 -3.00
C ALA A 414 -16.87 2.77 -3.86
N PRO A 415 -17.88 3.66 -3.73
CA PRO A 415 -19.08 3.61 -4.54
C PRO A 415 -18.78 3.85 -6.03
N GLY A 416 -19.57 3.21 -6.87
CA GLY A 416 -19.59 3.45 -8.31
C GLY A 416 -20.54 4.56 -8.68
N GLU A 417 -20.16 5.31 -9.71
CA GLU A 417 -20.97 6.36 -10.31
C GLU A 417 -22.29 5.79 -10.81
N ALA A 418 -23.40 6.36 -10.32
CA ALA A 418 -24.73 6.02 -10.80
C ALA A 418 -24.81 6.35 -12.30
N PRO A 419 -25.42 5.48 -13.13
CA PRO A 419 -25.65 5.82 -14.54
C PRO A 419 -26.51 7.08 -14.61
N LEU A 420 -26.08 8.06 -15.42
CA LEU A 420 -26.81 9.31 -15.59
C LEU A 420 -28.25 9.03 -16.04
N PRO A 421 -29.28 9.54 -15.34
CA PRO A 421 -30.67 9.35 -15.71
C PRO A 421 -30.98 10.18 -16.95
N GLY A 422 -30.77 9.60 -18.14
CA GLY A 422 -30.92 10.31 -19.41
C GLY A 422 -30.43 9.58 -20.66
N VAL A 423 -29.58 8.55 -20.53
CA VAL A 423 -29.30 7.65 -21.66
C VAL A 423 -30.45 6.63 -21.74
N PRO A 424 -31.31 6.66 -22.78
CA PRO A 424 -32.37 5.68 -22.90
C PRO A 424 -31.75 4.30 -23.09
N ALA A 425 -31.98 3.40 -22.13
CA ALA A 425 -31.66 1.99 -22.30
C ALA A 425 -32.48 1.47 -23.49
N THR A 426 -31.79 1.14 -24.58
CA THR A 426 -32.44 0.60 -25.78
C THR A 426 -33.11 -0.73 -25.42
N SER A 427 -34.42 -0.80 -25.66
CA SER A 427 -35.27 -1.99 -25.55
C SER A 427 -35.67 -2.45 -24.13
N GLY A 428 -36.75 -1.85 -23.62
CA GLY A 428 -37.91 -2.66 -23.22
C GLY A 428 -38.04 -3.14 -21.76
N ALA A 429 -38.33 -2.24 -20.83
CA ALA A 429 -39.19 -2.54 -19.67
C ALA A 429 -39.77 -1.25 -19.06
N THR A 430 -41.09 -1.05 -19.15
CA THR A 430 -41.81 -0.01 -18.42
C THR A 430 -41.95 -0.40 -16.95
N SER A 431 -41.06 0.09 -16.08
CA SER A 431 -41.19 -0.08 -14.63
C SER A 431 -41.77 1.18 -13.98
N ALA A 432 -42.94 1.05 -13.33
CA ALA A 432 -43.60 2.12 -12.60
C ALA A 432 -42.76 2.62 -11.40
N GLY A 433 -42.99 3.88 -11.02
CA GLY A 433 -42.17 4.59 -10.04
C GLY A 433 -42.10 3.90 -8.67
N SER A 434 -40.88 3.63 -8.20
CA SER A 434 -40.63 3.22 -6.82
C SER A 434 -40.39 4.46 -5.94
N PRO A 435 -41.15 4.69 -4.85
CA PRO A 435 -41.09 5.93 -4.08
C PRO A 435 -39.89 6.02 -3.11
N TYR A 436 -38.94 5.10 -3.19
CA TYR A 436 -37.74 5.11 -2.34
C TYR A 436 -36.66 6.04 -2.91
N HIS A 437 -36.82 7.35 -2.69
CA HIS A 437 -35.71 8.30 -2.77
C HIS A 437 -34.65 7.95 -1.72
N LEU A 438 -33.67 7.14 -2.11
CA LEU A 438 -32.48 6.85 -1.32
C LEU A 438 -31.78 8.18 -0.99
N SER A 439 -31.71 8.47 0.30
CA SER A 439 -31.46 9.83 0.78
C SER A 439 -29.98 10.18 0.74
N GLY A 440 -29.64 11.28 0.05
CA GLY A 440 -28.68 12.28 0.49
C GLY A 440 -27.18 11.93 0.58
N ASP A 441 -26.76 10.67 0.49
CA ASP A 441 -25.35 10.32 0.52
C ASP A 441 -24.67 10.79 -0.77
N SER A 442 -23.73 11.72 -0.63
CA SER A 442 -22.88 12.18 -1.75
C SER A 442 -22.23 10.98 -2.44
N PRO A 443 -22.24 10.91 -3.79
CA PRO A 443 -21.71 9.76 -4.56
C PRO A 443 -20.20 9.53 -4.39
N ALA A 444 -19.52 10.34 -3.57
CA ALA A 444 -18.11 10.26 -3.21
C ALA A 444 -17.84 9.82 -1.75
N SER A 445 -18.83 9.31 -0.99
CA SER A 445 -18.55 8.78 0.36
C SER A 445 -18.04 7.33 0.33
N LEU A 446 -16.81 7.10 0.80
CA LEU A 446 -16.27 5.74 0.95
C LEU A 446 -16.86 5.10 2.20
N GLN A 447 -17.11 3.80 2.19
CA GLN A 447 -17.51 3.08 3.40
C GLN A 447 -16.31 2.38 4.02
N LEU A 448 -16.05 2.64 5.31
CA LEU A 448 -15.00 1.99 6.09
C LEU A 448 -15.58 0.86 6.94
N TYR A 449 -15.03 -0.33 6.77
CA TYR A 449 -15.32 -1.52 7.56
C TYR A 449 -14.07 -2.01 8.29
N ARG A 450 -14.26 -2.46 9.54
CA ARG A 450 -13.25 -3.17 10.34
C ARG A 450 -13.50 -4.67 10.26
N LEU A 451 -12.49 -5.38 9.80
CA LEU A 451 -12.44 -6.82 9.74
C LEU A 451 -11.83 -7.38 11.03
N PHE A 452 -12.52 -8.32 11.64
CA PHE A 452 -12.07 -9.06 12.82
C PHE A 452 -11.98 -10.55 12.47
N LEU A 453 -10.76 -11.09 12.53
CA LEU A 453 -10.45 -12.49 12.20
C LEU A 453 -9.87 -13.16 13.46
N PRO A 454 -10.72 -13.72 14.35
CA PRO A 454 -10.25 -14.38 15.56
C PRO A 454 -9.46 -15.64 15.23
N PRO A 455 -8.44 -16.04 16.03
CA PRO A 455 -7.65 -17.24 15.77
C PRO A 455 -8.52 -18.50 15.63
N ALA A 456 -8.27 -19.30 14.60
CA ALA A 456 -8.94 -20.57 14.37
C ALA A 456 -8.32 -21.69 15.24
N THR A 457 -8.51 -21.60 16.56
CA THR A 457 -7.97 -22.59 17.52
C THR A 457 -8.89 -23.79 17.73
N SER A 458 -10.19 -23.67 17.41
CA SER A 458 -11.17 -24.76 17.50
C SER A 458 -12.37 -24.51 16.59
N VAL A 459 -13.23 -25.53 16.43
CA VAL A 459 -14.52 -25.42 15.74
C VAL A 459 -15.45 -24.41 16.43
N ALA A 460 -15.30 -24.21 17.74
CA ALA A 460 -16.03 -23.21 18.52
C ALA A 460 -15.39 -21.80 18.47
N SER A 461 -14.34 -21.58 17.66
CA SER A 461 -13.79 -20.24 17.46
C SER A 461 -14.85 -19.31 16.84
N PRO A 462 -14.98 -18.06 17.30
CA PRO A 462 -16.01 -17.17 16.78
C PRO A 462 -15.83 -16.94 15.27
N PRO A 463 -16.92 -16.74 14.51
CA PRO A 463 -16.83 -16.50 13.09
C PRO A 463 -16.10 -15.17 12.80
N PRO A 464 -15.49 -15.03 11.60
CA PRO A 464 -14.96 -13.75 11.17
C PRO A 464 -16.10 -12.71 11.12
N LYS A 465 -15.82 -11.47 11.53
CA LYS A 465 -16.82 -10.39 11.59
C LYS A 465 -16.34 -9.18 10.79
N LEU A 466 -17.22 -8.66 9.93
CA LEU A 466 -17.00 -7.42 9.20
C LEU A 466 -17.97 -6.36 9.76
N THR A 467 -17.42 -5.34 10.44
CA THR A 467 -18.23 -4.32 11.14
C THR A 467 -18.05 -2.98 10.45
N PHE A 468 -19.14 -2.34 10.02
CA PHE A 468 -19.08 -0.95 9.54
C PHE A 468 -18.60 -0.02 10.65
N VAL A 469 -17.79 0.98 10.30
CA VAL A 469 -17.24 1.95 11.26
C VAL A 469 -17.70 3.38 10.97
N ARG A 470 -17.58 3.87 9.73
CA ARG A 470 -18.00 5.22 9.30
C ARG A 470 -17.93 5.39 7.79
N HIS A 471 -18.51 6.47 7.29
CA HIS A 471 -18.20 7.00 5.97
C HIS A 471 -16.89 7.80 6.02
N LEU A 472 -16.15 7.84 4.90
CA LEU A 472 -15.03 8.75 4.66
C LEU A 472 -15.46 9.70 3.53
N HIS A 473 -15.75 10.94 3.88
CA HIS A 473 -16.24 11.94 2.93
C HIS A 473 -15.06 12.66 2.29
N HIS A 474 -14.72 12.34 1.03
CA HIS A 474 -13.83 13.18 0.23
C HIS A 474 -14.64 14.12 -0.68
N THR A 475 -14.06 15.26 -1.02
CA THR A 475 -14.66 16.26 -1.92
C THR A 475 -14.51 15.89 -3.40
N ALA A 476 -13.58 14.98 -3.72
CA ALA A 476 -13.09 14.75 -5.08
C ALA A 476 -13.74 13.57 -5.82
N GLY A 477 -14.96 13.78 -6.36
CA GLY A 477 -15.54 12.99 -7.45
C GLY A 477 -15.67 11.46 -7.25
N ALA A 478 -15.83 10.72 -8.35
CA ALA A 478 -15.78 9.26 -8.32
C ALA A 478 -14.32 8.76 -8.23
N VAL A 479 -14.07 7.72 -7.43
CA VAL A 479 -12.73 7.13 -7.28
C VAL A 479 -12.30 6.39 -8.55
N SER A 480 -11.13 6.72 -9.10
CA SER A 480 -10.49 5.91 -10.16
C SER A 480 -9.75 4.71 -9.55
N SER A 481 -8.92 4.96 -8.54
CA SER A 481 -8.11 3.92 -7.90
C SER A 481 -7.89 4.20 -6.42
N MET A 482 -7.60 3.15 -5.68
CA MET A 482 -7.48 3.16 -4.23
C MET A 482 -6.38 2.18 -3.81
N ALA A 483 -5.49 2.64 -2.95
CA ALA A 483 -4.52 1.80 -2.26
C ALA A 483 -4.84 1.79 -0.77
N LEU A 484 -4.70 0.61 -0.15
CA LEU A 484 -4.82 0.44 1.30
C LEU A 484 -3.61 -0.33 1.82
N ALA A 485 -2.99 0.23 2.86
CA ALA A 485 -1.94 -0.38 3.65
C ALA A 485 -1.93 0.31 5.02
N ASP A 486 -1.52 -0.40 6.06
CA ASP A 486 -1.06 0.23 7.32
C ASP A 486 -2.12 0.99 8.13
N GLY A 487 -3.42 0.73 7.91
CA GLY A 487 -4.49 1.59 8.39
C GLY A 487 -4.50 2.98 7.76
N ARG A 488 -3.90 3.13 6.57
CA ARG A 488 -3.98 4.30 5.70
C ARG A 488 -4.68 3.95 4.39
N CYS A 489 -5.53 4.85 3.92
CA CYS A 489 -6.16 4.75 2.61
C CYS A 489 -5.73 5.95 1.75
N VAL A 490 -5.29 5.69 0.53
CA VAL A 490 -5.04 6.73 -0.47
C VAL A 490 -5.97 6.49 -1.64
N THR A 491 -6.79 7.48 -1.98
CA THR A 491 -7.70 7.46 -3.11
C THR A 491 -7.30 8.48 -4.16
N LEU A 492 -7.30 8.05 -5.42
CA LEU A 492 -7.15 8.88 -6.61
C LEU A 492 -8.53 9.00 -7.28
N GLY A 493 -9.09 10.21 -7.33
CA GLY A 493 -10.32 10.52 -8.07
C GLY A 493 -10.12 10.44 -9.58
N LYS A 494 -11.19 10.21 -10.34
CA LYS A 494 -11.17 10.33 -11.83
C LYS A 494 -10.73 11.72 -12.30
N ASN A 495 -11.02 12.74 -11.48
CA ASN A 495 -10.59 14.13 -11.64
C ASN A 495 -9.14 14.37 -11.14
N GLY A 496 -8.34 13.34 -10.89
CA GLY A 496 -6.93 13.49 -10.44
C GLY A 496 -6.73 13.90 -8.99
N GLY A 497 -7.77 14.31 -8.25
CA GLY A 497 -7.64 14.69 -6.85
C GLY A 497 -7.17 13.51 -5.98
N ILE A 498 -6.20 13.75 -5.11
CA ILE A 498 -5.60 12.73 -4.23
C ILE A 498 -5.97 13.03 -2.79
N TRP A 499 -6.56 12.04 -2.12
CA TRP A 499 -6.93 12.11 -0.70
C TRP A 499 -6.27 10.99 0.09
N ALA A 500 -5.69 11.33 1.24
CA ALA A 500 -5.08 10.39 2.17
C ALA A 500 -5.83 10.38 3.51
N TRP A 501 -6.11 9.19 4.04
CA TRP A 501 -6.86 8.95 5.26
C TRP A 501 -6.06 8.14 6.26
N ASP A 502 -6.09 8.52 7.53
CA ASP A 502 -5.73 7.65 8.65
C ASP A 502 -7.01 6.99 9.20
N LEU A 503 -7.09 5.67 9.08
CA LEU A 503 -8.28 4.88 9.41
C LEU A 503 -8.40 4.58 10.90
N GLU A 504 -7.35 4.78 11.69
CA GLU A 504 -7.43 4.65 13.15
C GLU A 504 -8.00 5.93 13.79
N SER A 505 -7.56 7.11 13.32
CA SER A 505 -8.01 8.42 13.82
C SER A 505 -9.28 8.92 13.14
N GLY A 506 -9.55 8.54 11.89
CA GLY A 506 -10.61 9.11 11.08
C GLY A 506 -10.29 10.46 10.46
N THR A 507 -9.03 10.90 10.51
CA THR A 507 -8.61 12.15 9.88
C THR A 507 -8.21 11.92 8.42
N GLY A 508 -8.75 12.73 7.51
CA GLY A 508 -8.31 12.82 6.11
C GLY A 508 -7.58 14.11 5.81
N ALA A 509 -6.79 14.11 4.73
CA ALA A 509 -6.18 15.29 4.14
C ALA A 509 -6.16 15.17 2.61
N GLU A 510 -6.41 16.29 1.93
CA GLU A 510 -6.16 16.45 0.51
C GLU A 510 -4.66 16.59 0.27
N VAL A 511 -4.11 15.75 -0.61
CA VAL A 511 -2.68 15.72 -0.98
C VAL A 511 -2.45 16.46 -2.30
N ALA A 512 -3.37 16.32 -3.25
CA ALA A 512 -3.37 17.05 -4.51
C ALA A 512 -4.81 17.44 -4.87
N PRO A 513 -5.05 18.68 -5.32
CA PRO A 513 -6.37 19.13 -5.72
C PRO A 513 -6.84 18.43 -7.01
N PRO A 514 -8.14 18.48 -7.33
CA PRO A 514 -8.64 18.11 -8.64
C PRO A 514 -7.92 18.81 -9.81
N SER A 515 -7.70 18.06 -10.87
CA SER A 515 -7.30 18.49 -12.21
C SER A 515 -8.48 18.40 -13.18
N ASP A 516 -8.50 19.21 -14.23
CA ASP A 516 -9.61 19.24 -15.20
C ASP A 516 -9.72 17.99 -16.09
N SER A 517 -8.66 17.19 -16.22
CA SER A 517 -8.73 15.94 -16.98
C SER A 517 -9.55 14.88 -16.25
N VAL A 518 -10.26 14.02 -17.00
CA VAL A 518 -11.01 12.87 -16.47
C VAL A 518 -10.44 11.59 -17.07
N GLU A 519 -9.66 10.83 -16.29
CA GLU A 519 -8.94 9.65 -16.79
C GLU A 519 -8.85 8.57 -15.70
N LYS A 520 -8.65 7.32 -16.14
CA LYS A 520 -8.34 6.21 -15.25
C LYS A 520 -6.84 6.23 -14.93
N GLY A 521 -6.51 6.39 -13.65
CA GLY A 521 -5.15 6.24 -13.14
C GLY A 521 -5.06 5.17 -12.06
N THR A 522 -3.83 4.80 -11.69
CA THR A 522 -3.51 3.94 -10.54
C THR A 522 -2.81 4.75 -9.44
N VAL A 523 -2.94 4.31 -8.19
CA VAL A 523 -2.23 4.89 -7.05
C VAL A 523 -1.59 3.79 -6.21
N VAL A 524 -0.36 4.02 -5.76
CA VAL A 524 0.34 3.24 -4.73
C VAL A 524 1.04 4.19 -3.77
N PHE A 525 1.36 3.73 -2.56
CA PHE A 525 2.07 4.56 -1.59
C PHE A 525 2.91 3.71 -0.64
N ASP A 526 3.89 4.36 -0.03
CA ASP A 526 4.65 3.87 1.10
C ASP A 526 4.64 4.92 2.24
N ASP A 527 5.59 4.86 3.16
CA ASP A 527 5.66 5.79 4.28
C ASP A 527 6.15 7.19 3.93
N ARG A 528 6.91 7.32 2.84
CA ARG A 528 7.59 8.55 2.38
C ARG A 528 6.87 9.21 1.21
N GLN A 529 6.20 8.43 0.36
CA GLN A 529 5.65 8.94 -0.89
C GLN A 529 4.32 8.27 -1.32
N ILE A 530 3.54 9.00 -2.11
CA ILE A 530 2.47 8.46 -2.95
C ILE A 530 2.95 8.54 -4.41
N ILE A 531 2.75 7.49 -5.19
CA ILE A 531 2.95 7.53 -6.65
C ILE A 531 1.60 7.35 -7.33
N THR A 532 1.30 8.23 -8.28
CA THR A 532 0.17 8.07 -9.20
C THR A 532 0.66 7.88 -10.63
N ALA A 533 -0.03 7.03 -11.39
CA ALA A 533 0.20 6.85 -12.83
C ALA A 533 -1.09 7.13 -13.58
N ARG A 534 -1.04 8.03 -14.55
CA ARG A 534 -2.24 8.59 -15.19
C ARG A 534 -1.88 9.21 -16.55
N GLY A 535 -2.58 8.83 -17.61
CA GLY A 535 -2.39 9.44 -18.95
C GLY A 535 -0.94 9.33 -19.48
N GLY A 536 -0.23 8.25 -19.13
CA GLY A 536 1.20 8.07 -19.41
C GLY A 536 2.16 8.87 -18.50
N THR A 537 1.65 9.79 -17.68
CA THR A 537 2.44 10.54 -16.69
C THR A 537 2.56 9.78 -15.37
N LEU A 538 3.69 9.97 -14.69
CA LEU A 538 3.98 9.42 -13.36
C LEU A 538 4.35 10.56 -12.42
N LEU A 539 3.57 10.73 -11.35
CA LEU A 539 3.76 11.76 -10.33
C LEU A 539 4.13 11.12 -9.00
N VAL A 540 5.17 11.66 -8.36
CA VAL A 540 5.63 11.26 -7.03
C VAL A 540 5.35 12.41 -6.06
N HIS A 541 4.57 12.13 -5.01
CA HIS A 541 4.26 13.08 -3.95
C HIS A 541 5.06 12.71 -2.70
N ARG A 542 6.17 13.40 -2.45
CA ARG A 542 7.12 13.15 -1.36
C ARG A 542 6.76 13.91 -0.08
N PHE A 543 6.63 13.20 1.03
CA PHE A 543 6.26 13.73 2.35
C PHE A 543 7.48 14.00 3.27
N ASP A 544 8.70 13.71 2.80
CA ASP A 544 9.95 13.90 3.54
C ASP A 544 10.58 15.30 3.37
N VAL A 545 9.82 16.24 2.79
CA VAL A 545 10.08 17.70 2.80
C VAL A 545 10.22 18.28 4.21
#